data_AF-A0AAX3FCF1-F1
#
_entry.id   AF-A0AAX3FCF1-F1
#
_cell.length_a   1.000
_cell.length_b   1.000
_cell.length_c   1.000
_cell.angle_alpha   90.00
_cell.angle_beta   90.00
_cell.angle_gamma   90.00
#
_symmetry.space_group_name_H-M   'P 1'
#
loop_
_entity.id
_entity.type
_entity.pdbx_description
1 polymer ?
#
loop_
_entity_poly.entity_id
_entity_poly.type
_entity_poly.pdbx_seq_one_letter_code
_entity_poly.pdbx_strand_id
1 'polypeptide(L)'
;MQPNRVARILGIEKPVVQGPLSWLTDARLVAAVGNAGGLGVLGPNAGLTAATAVSTPEATAEKMREEIRKTKQLTEKPFGVNLIPTAENDIWTPAILPVIKEEGVKVVVYTGYGDGSLKPALFDELKAAGITIIYRDINPTPENSRRAEQAGADIIVATGFDEGGTLPGTALGTFTIVPLIVDAVQRVPVMAAGGITDARGARAVHALGAEGVFSGSVFISTIESRVPDSVKAKIVAANGLDLRLFRTLPDYYRALPGKLSDTLVAMDRAGASRAELAQAMGGLRGMRLGMLEGNTDEGYISVGAGIGNIHAITSVAEVVNQLAV
;
A
#
# COMPACT_ATOMS: atom_id res chain seq x y z
N MET A 1 -24.78 2.47 -18.10
CA MET A 1 -23.30 2.37 -17.96
C MET A 1 -23.00 0.96 -17.50
N GLN A 2 -22.06 0.26 -18.13
CA GLN A 2 -21.61 -1.03 -17.59
C GLN A 2 -20.95 -0.77 -16.22
N PRO A 3 -21.16 -1.62 -15.21
CA PRO A 3 -20.50 -1.46 -13.92
C PRO A 3 -18.98 -1.57 -14.11
N ASN A 4 -18.24 -0.64 -13.48
CA ASN A 4 -16.78 -0.62 -13.48
C ASN A 4 -16.20 -2.02 -13.14
N ARG A 5 -15.20 -2.49 -13.90
CA ARG A 5 -14.69 -3.88 -13.77
C ARG A 5 -14.03 -4.14 -12.43
N VAL A 6 -13.28 -3.18 -11.88
CA VAL A 6 -12.66 -3.25 -10.54
C VAL A 6 -13.75 -3.42 -9.48
N ALA A 7 -14.74 -2.53 -9.49
CA ALA A 7 -15.85 -2.56 -8.53
C ALA A 7 -16.59 -3.90 -8.55
N ARG A 8 -16.88 -4.42 -9.74
CA ARG A 8 -17.54 -5.73 -9.93
C ARG A 8 -16.69 -6.90 -9.43
N ILE A 9 -15.39 -6.93 -9.74
CA ILE A 9 -14.48 -8.02 -9.35
C ILE A 9 -14.33 -8.07 -7.82
N LEU A 10 -14.24 -6.91 -7.18
CA LEU A 10 -14.03 -6.81 -5.72
C LEU A 10 -15.32 -6.84 -4.90
N GLY A 11 -16.50 -6.72 -5.54
CA GLY A 11 -17.77 -6.61 -4.83
C GLY A 11 -17.91 -5.32 -4.03
N ILE A 12 -17.36 -4.21 -4.54
CA ILE A 12 -17.38 -2.88 -3.91
C ILE A 12 -18.17 -1.89 -4.77
N GLU A 13 -18.52 -0.74 -4.20
CA GLU A 13 -19.34 0.29 -4.87
C GLU A 13 -18.48 1.25 -5.70
N LYS A 14 -17.29 1.57 -5.21
CA LYS A 14 -16.37 2.57 -5.77
C LYS A 14 -15.03 1.91 -6.05
N PRO A 15 -14.40 2.12 -7.21
CA PRO A 15 -13.14 1.46 -7.58
C PRO A 15 -11.92 2.09 -6.89
N VAL A 16 -12.01 2.22 -5.55
CA VAL A 16 -11.03 2.84 -4.68
C VAL A 16 -10.55 1.80 -3.69
N VAL A 17 -9.25 1.52 -3.72
CA VAL A 17 -8.58 0.62 -2.77
C VAL A 17 -7.66 1.46 -1.90
N GLN A 18 -7.86 1.38 -0.58
CA GLN A 18 -6.88 1.85 0.38
C GLN A 18 -5.75 0.81 0.44
N GLY A 19 -4.59 1.17 -0.10
CA GLY A 19 -3.42 0.28 -0.15
C GLY A 19 -2.83 0.04 1.24
N PRO A 20 -2.26 -1.15 1.52
CA PRO A 20 -1.81 -1.51 2.86
C PRO A 20 -0.74 -0.55 3.38
N LEU A 21 -0.93 -0.07 4.61
CA LEU A 21 0.00 0.84 5.29
C LEU A 21 0.59 0.10 6.49
N SER A 22 1.89 -0.21 6.45
CA SER A 22 2.60 -0.86 7.55
C SER A 22 2.40 -0.09 8.85
N TRP A 23 2.04 -0.78 9.93
CA TRP A 23 1.66 -0.22 11.25
C TRP A 23 0.38 0.63 11.30
N LEU A 24 0.03 1.32 10.22
CA LEU A 24 -1.02 2.34 10.23
C LEU A 24 -2.41 1.79 9.93
N THR A 25 -2.49 0.69 9.18
CA THR A 25 -3.74 -0.03 8.99
C THR A 25 -4.20 -0.70 10.27
N ASP A 26 -5.49 -0.65 10.54
CA ASP A 26 -6.17 -1.38 11.60
C ASP A 26 -7.62 -1.63 11.19
N ALA A 27 -8.34 -2.38 12.02
CA ALA A 27 -9.73 -2.73 11.78
C ALA A 27 -10.62 -1.47 11.60
N ARG A 28 -10.33 -0.38 12.30
CA ARG A 28 -11.12 0.86 12.23
C ARG A 28 -10.97 1.54 10.87
N LEU A 29 -9.74 1.74 10.41
CA LEU A 29 -9.48 2.34 9.10
C LEU A 29 -10.02 1.47 7.97
N VAL A 30 -9.73 0.16 8.00
CA VAL A 30 -10.14 -0.77 6.93
C VAL A 30 -11.66 -0.89 6.85
N ALA A 31 -12.36 -1.01 7.99
CA ALA A 31 -13.81 -1.05 8.01
C ALA A 31 -14.44 0.28 7.54
N ALA A 32 -13.85 1.42 7.89
CA ALA A 32 -14.32 2.72 7.42
C ALA A 32 -14.24 2.84 5.88
N VAL A 33 -13.16 2.33 5.27
CA VAL A 33 -13.02 2.32 3.79
C VAL A 33 -14.09 1.43 3.15
N GLY A 34 -14.31 0.23 3.71
CA GLY A 34 -15.37 -0.67 3.26
C GLY A 34 -16.76 -0.03 3.36
N ASN A 35 -17.08 0.57 4.50
CA ASN A 35 -18.36 1.26 4.75
C ASN A 35 -18.56 2.49 3.86
N ALA A 36 -17.49 3.13 3.40
CA ALA A 36 -17.53 4.22 2.42
C ALA A 36 -17.72 3.74 0.97
N GLY A 37 -17.72 2.43 0.74
CA GLY A 37 -17.94 1.80 -0.57
C GLY A 37 -16.65 1.43 -1.32
N GLY A 38 -15.47 1.64 -0.73
CA GLY A 38 -14.18 1.17 -1.28
C GLY A 38 -13.76 -0.19 -0.73
N LEU A 39 -12.49 -0.56 -0.95
CA LEU A 39 -11.86 -1.73 -0.33
C LEU A 39 -10.72 -1.29 0.61
N GLY A 40 -10.86 -1.56 1.90
CA GLY A 40 -9.76 -1.43 2.86
C GLY A 40 -8.85 -2.65 2.84
N VAL A 41 -7.56 -2.47 3.10
CA VAL A 41 -6.58 -3.58 3.10
C VAL A 41 -5.74 -3.57 4.37
N LEU A 42 -5.77 -4.68 5.12
CA LEU A 42 -4.91 -4.90 6.29
C LEU A 42 -3.47 -5.16 5.85
N GLY A 43 -2.52 -4.39 6.38
CA GLY A 43 -1.08 -4.56 6.15
C GLY A 43 -0.41 -5.53 7.15
N PRO A 44 0.89 -5.84 6.97
CA PRO A 44 1.61 -6.88 7.73
C PRO A 44 1.63 -6.74 9.26
N ASN A 45 1.46 -5.51 9.79
CA ASN A 45 1.43 -5.22 11.23
C ASN A 45 0.14 -4.52 11.66
N ALA A 46 -0.97 -4.82 11.00
CA ALA A 46 -2.23 -4.13 11.24
C ALA A 46 -2.67 -4.23 12.72
N GLY A 47 -3.10 -3.11 13.29
CA GLY A 47 -3.52 -3.01 14.70
C GLY A 47 -2.39 -3.10 15.74
N LEU A 48 -1.16 -3.42 15.35
CA LEU A 48 -0.05 -3.61 16.28
C LEU A 48 0.58 -2.28 16.73
N THR A 49 1.20 -2.30 17.91
CA THR A 49 1.96 -1.20 18.51
C THR A 49 3.33 -1.69 18.94
N ALA A 50 4.19 -0.82 19.48
CA ALA A 50 5.44 -1.25 20.08
C ALA A 50 5.24 -2.30 21.19
N ALA A 51 4.19 -2.16 22.01
CA ALA A 51 3.91 -3.04 23.14
C ALA A 51 3.29 -4.38 22.71
N THR A 52 2.68 -4.45 21.53
CA THR A 52 1.98 -5.63 21.02
C THR A 52 2.64 -6.28 19.81
N ALA A 53 3.76 -5.71 19.35
CA ALA A 53 4.55 -6.27 18.25
C ALA A 53 5.12 -7.64 18.64
N VAL A 54 5.05 -8.56 17.68
CA VAL A 54 5.53 -9.94 17.80
C VAL A 54 6.50 -10.23 16.66
N SER A 55 7.38 -11.22 16.86
CA SER A 55 8.50 -11.49 15.95
C SER A 55 8.52 -12.89 15.35
N THR A 56 7.54 -13.75 15.67
CA THR A 56 7.40 -15.07 15.05
C THR A 56 6.26 -15.08 14.03
N PRO A 57 6.36 -15.88 12.95
CA PRO A 57 5.29 -16.01 11.96
C PRO A 57 3.95 -16.42 12.57
N GLU A 58 3.95 -17.37 13.51
CA GLU A 58 2.75 -17.93 14.12
C GLU A 58 2.05 -16.90 15.00
N ALA A 59 2.81 -16.14 15.81
CA ALA A 59 2.25 -15.08 16.62
C ALA A 59 1.70 -13.95 15.74
N THR A 60 2.39 -13.63 14.63
CA THR A 60 1.93 -12.62 13.67
C THR A 60 0.65 -13.05 12.97
N ALA A 61 0.54 -14.33 12.61
CA ALA A 61 -0.66 -14.94 12.05
C ALA A 61 -1.85 -14.83 12.99
N GLU A 62 -1.68 -15.13 14.27
CA GLU A 62 -2.75 -14.98 15.25
C GLU A 62 -3.13 -13.52 15.50
N LYS A 63 -2.16 -12.58 15.46
CA LYS A 63 -2.47 -11.15 15.49
C LYS A 63 -3.23 -10.67 14.26
N MET A 64 -2.90 -11.18 13.08
CA MET A 64 -3.68 -10.93 11.87
C MET A 64 -5.10 -11.49 12.01
N ARG A 65 -5.27 -12.69 12.57
CA ARG A 65 -6.58 -13.29 12.83
C ARG A 65 -7.43 -12.43 13.76
N GLU A 66 -6.87 -11.97 14.86
CA GLU A 66 -7.52 -11.05 15.79
C GLU A 66 -8.01 -9.78 15.07
N GLU A 67 -7.16 -9.19 14.22
CA GLU A 67 -7.48 -7.96 13.51
C GLU A 67 -8.52 -8.15 12.40
N ILE A 68 -8.47 -9.28 11.68
CA ILE A 68 -9.51 -9.70 10.73
C ILE A 68 -10.87 -9.81 11.44
N ARG A 69 -10.91 -10.44 12.61
CA ARG A 69 -12.16 -10.58 13.39
C ARG A 69 -12.70 -9.25 13.89
N LYS A 70 -11.84 -8.34 14.35
CA LYS A 70 -12.25 -6.97 14.68
C LYS A 70 -12.80 -6.23 13.46
N THR A 71 -12.18 -6.39 12.29
CA THR A 71 -12.66 -5.77 11.05
C THR A 71 -14.07 -6.24 10.70
N LYS A 72 -14.34 -7.55 10.77
CA LYS A 72 -15.68 -8.14 10.56
C LYS A 72 -16.73 -7.67 11.57
N GLN A 73 -16.33 -7.25 12.78
CA GLN A 73 -17.27 -6.68 13.76
C GLN A 73 -17.67 -5.24 13.42
N LEU A 74 -16.88 -4.55 12.59
CA LEU A 74 -17.07 -3.14 12.24
C LEU A 74 -17.65 -2.93 10.84
N THR A 75 -17.65 -3.96 9.99
CA THR A 75 -18.22 -3.91 8.64
C THR A 75 -18.65 -5.27 8.12
N GLU A 76 -19.73 -5.28 7.35
CA GLU A 76 -20.17 -6.41 6.53
C GLU A 76 -19.62 -6.33 5.08
N LYS A 77 -18.89 -5.26 4.75
CA LYS A 77 -18.32 -5.01 3.41
C LYS A 77 -17.02 -5.80 3.24
N PRO A 78 -16.65 -6.20 2.00
CA PRO A 78 -15.41 -6.92 1.77
C PRO A 78 -14.20 -6.06 2.13
N PHE A 79 -13.12 -6.72 2.55
CA PHE A 79 -11.80 -6.13 2.78
C PHE A 79 -10.71 -7.11 2.34
N GLY A 80 -9.49 -6.61 2.15
CA GLY A 80 -8.34 -7.40 1.75
C GLY A 80 -7.31 -7.57 2.86
N VAL A 81 -6.43 -8.55 2.67
CA VAL A 81 -5.19 -8.72 3.46
C VAL A 81 -4.00 -8.68 2.50
N ASN A 82 -2.91 -8.04 2.92
CA ASN A 82 -1.70 -7.98 2.13
C ASN A 82 -0.76 -9.17 2.39
N LEU A 83 -0.28 -9.77 1.31
CA LEU A 83 0.83 -10.74 1.34
C LEU A 83 2.04 -10.14 0.62
N ILE A 84 3.21 -10.30 1.23
CA ILE A 84 4.50 -9.83 0.69
C ILE A 84 5.45 -11.03 0.61
N PRO A 85 5.22 -11.95 -0.33
CA PRO A 85 6.05 -13.15 -0.44
C PRO A 85 7.46 -12.79 -0.90
N THR A 86 8.44 -13.52 -0.37
CA THR A 86 9.83 -13.46 -0.81
C THR A 86 10.20 -14.71 -1.61
N ALA A 87 11.22 -14.59 -2.47
CA ALA A 87 11.74 -15.74 -3.23
C ALA A 87 12.35 -16.79 -2.30
N GLU A 88 13.19 -16.33 -1.36
CA GLU A 88 13.89 -17.16 -0.39
C GLU A 88 13.39 -16.84 1.02
N ASN A 89 13.35 -17.86 1.88
CA ASN A 89 13.03 -17.74 3.32
C ASN A 89 11.72 -16.98 3.62
N ASP A 90 10.69 -17.19 2.80
CA ASP A 90 9.36 -16.65 3.03
C ASP A 90 8.70 -17.36 4.22
N ILE A 91 8.98 -16.87 5.42
CA ILE A 91 8.43 -17.43 6.66
C ILE A 91 7.04 -16.87 6.99
N TRP A 92 6.67 -15.72 6.44
CA TRP A 92 5.45 -15.01 6.81
C TRP A 92 4.25 -15.51 6.02
N THR A 93 4.39 -15.64 4.69
CA THR A 93 3.26 -16.01 3.83
C THR A 93 2.66 -17.38 4.19
N PRO A 94 3.45 -18.44 4.46
CA PRO A 94 2.92 -19.74 4.86
C PRO A 94 2.14 -19.72 6.19
N ALA A 95 2.45 -18.79 7.11
CA ALA A 95 1.74 -18.65 8.36
C ALA A 95 0.45 -17.81 8.23
N ILE A 96 0.47 -16.77 7.39
CA ILE A 96 -0.69 -15.89 7.20
C ILE A 96 -1.76 -16.52 6.27
N LEU A 97 -1.36 -17.27 5.25
CA LEU A 97 -2.28 -17.80 4.25
C LEU A 97 -3.38 -18.73 4.83
N PRO A 98 -3.09 -19.65 5.77
CA PRO A 98 -4.13 -20.42 6.45
C PRO A 98 -5.14 -19.54 7.18
N VAL A 99 -4.69 -18.50 7.90
CA VAL A 99 -5.57 -17.54 8.58
C VAL A 99 -6.52 -16.87 7.59
N ILE A 100 -6.00 -16.39 6.44
CA ILE A 100 -6.80 -15.76 5.38
C ILE A 100 -7.91 -16.70 4.92
N LYS A 101 -7.57 -17.98 4.68
CA LYS A 101 -8.51 -19.01 4.19
C LYS A 101 -9.56 -19.37 5.24
N GLU A 102 -9.14 -19.66 6.46
CA GLU A 102 -10.02 -20.04 7.58
C GLU A 102 -10.98 -18.93 7.96
N GLU A 103 -10.51 -17.68 7.95
CA GLU A 103 -11.35 -16.52 8.19
C GLU A 103 -12.14 -16.10 6.93
N GLY A 104 -11.99 -16.77 5.79
CA GLY A 104 -12.79 -16.52 4.60
C GLY A 104 -12.58 -15.14 3.97
N VAL A 105 -11.40 -14.54 4.13
CA VAL A 105 -11.04 -13.28 3.46
C VAL A 105 -10.98 -13.53 1.95
N LYS A 106 -11.66 -12.66 1.17
CA LYS A 106 -11.87 -12.90 -0.27
C LYS A 106 -10.90 -12.17 -1.19
N VAL A 107 -10.13 -11.22 -0.68
CA VAL A 107 -9.19 -10.43 -1.48
C VAL A 107 -7.80 -10.46 -0.87
N VAL A 108 -6.80 -10.75 -1.69
CA VAL A 108 -5.39 -10.61 -1.35
C VAL A 108 -4.76 -9.54 -2.22
N VAL A 109 -4.09 -8.57 -1.58
CA VAL A 109 -3.11 -7.74 -2.28
C VAL A 109 -1.79 -8.49 -2.25
N TYR A 110 -1.36 -8.99 -3.40
CA TYR A 110 -0.07 -9.63 -3.59
C TYR A 110 0.95 -8.53 -3.92
N THR A 111 1.83 -8.20 -2.97
CA THR A 111 2.92 -7.24 -3.22
C THR A 111 4.17 -7.98 -3.68
N GLY A 112 4.51 -7.82 -4.96
CA GLY A 112 5.68 -8.45 -5.56
C GLY A 112 6.99 -7.71 -5.25
N TYR A 113 8.03 -8.46 -4.86
CA TYR A 113 9.40 -7.95 -4.65
C TYR A 113 10.43 -8.85 -5.34
N GLY A 114 11.27 -8.27 -6.20
CA GLY A 114 12.40 -8.98 -6.82
C GLY A 114 11.99 -10.32 -7.45
N ASP A 115 12.74 -11.38 -7.16
CA ASP A 115 12.42 -12.73 -7.64
C ASP A 115 11.18 -13.35 -6.98
N GLY A 116 10.72 -12.77 -5.86
CA GLY A 116 9.44 -13.11 -5.22
C GLY A 116 8.25 -12.39 -5.85
N SER A 117 8.48 -11.61 -6.91
CA SER A 117 7.44 -10.86 -7.62
C SER A 117 6.32 -11.73 -8.16
N LEU A 118 6.56 -13.02 -8.45
CA LEU A 118 5.52 -13.94 -8.92
C LEU A 118 5.88 -15.38 -8.53
N LYS A 119 5.06 -15.97 -7.66
CA LYS A 119 5.16 -17.39 -7.25
C LYS A 119 3.94 -18.16 -7.79
N PRO A 120 4.07 -18.91 -8.91
CA PRO A 120 2.93 -19.57 -9.56
C PRO A 120 2.13 -20.46 -8.61
N ALA A 121 2.80 -21.27 -7.79
CA ALA A 121 2.12 -22.16 -6.84
C ALA A 121 1.25 -21.39 -5.82
N LEU A 122 1.68 -20.20 -5.39
CA LEU A 122 0.90 -19.36 -4.47
C LEU A 122 -0.31 -18.73 -5.20
N PHE A 123 -0.16 -18.35 -6.47
CA PHE A 123 -1.29 -17.93 -7.29
C PHE A 123 -2.32 -19.06 -7.42
N ASP A 124 -1.89 -20.27 -7.82
CA ASP A 124 -2.75 -21.44 -7.94
C ASP A 124 -3.49 -21.73 -6.62
N GLU A 125 -2.79 -21.67 -5.50
CA GLU A 125 -3.35 -21.89 -4.17
C GLU A 125 -4.39 -20.82 -3.78
N LEU A 126 -4.15 -19.54 -4.10
CA LEU A 126 -5.10 -18.46 -3.88
C LEU A 126 -6.34 -18.63 -4.77
N LYS A 127 -6.15 -18.94 -6.06
CA LYS A 127 -7.27 -19.16 -7.00
C LYS A 127 -8.10 -20.38 -6.62
N ALA A 128 -7.48 -21.47 -6.20
CA ALA A 128 -8.18 -22.68 -5.72
C ALA A 128 -9.03 -22.40 -4.47
N ALA A 129 -8.61 -21.45 -3.62
CA ALA A 129 -9.39 -20.99 -2.48
C ALA A 129 -10.49 -19.96 -2.83
N GLY A 130 -10.64 -19.60 -4.11
CA GLY A 130 -11.59 -18.59 -4.56
C GLY A 130 -11.24 -17.18 -4.10
N ILE A 131 -9.95 -16.89 -3.87
CA ILE A 131 -9.46 -15.58 -3.46
C ILE A 131 -9.14 -14.74 -4.70
N THR A 132 -9.64 -13.51 -4.72
CA THR A 132 -9.32 -12.50 -5.72
C THR A 132 -7.92 -11.92 -5.48
N ILE A 133 -7.10 -11.86 -6.52
CA ILE A 133 -5.72 -11.40 -6.46
C ILE A 133 -5.60 -9.99 -7.07
N ILE A 134 -5.30 -9.00 -6.23
CA ILE A 134 -4.80 -7.69 -6.67
C ILE A 134 -3.27 -7.79 -6.72
N TYR A 135 -2.70 -7.78 -7.91
CA TYR A 135 -1.27 -7.88 -8.11
C TYR A 135 -0.62 -6.49 -8.15
N ARG A 136 0.31 -6.23 -7.23
CA ARG A 136 1.07 -4.98 -7.15
C ARG A 136 2.56 -5.29 -7.06
N ASP A 137 3.27 -5.26 -8.17
CA ASP A 137 4.74 -5.27 -8.16
C ASP A 137 5.26 -3.89 -7.71
N ILE A 138 6.35 -3.86 -6.93
CA ILE A 138 7.03 -2.59 -6.59
C ILE A 138 7.74 -1.97 -7.79
N ASN A 139 8.08 -2.78 -8.80
CA ASN A 139 8.77 -2.44 -10.03
C ASN A 139 7.93 -2.89 -11.24
N PRO A 140 6.75 -2.29 -11.48
CA PRO A 140 5.87 -2.72 -12.55
C PRO A 140 6.53 -2.52 -13.93
N THR A 141 6.40 -3.52 -14.78
CA THR A 141 6.82 -3.51 -16.19
C THR A 141 5.73 -4.14 -17.05
N PRO A 142 5.70 -3.88 -18.37
CA PRO A 142 4.83 -4.61 -19.28
C PRO A 142 4.99 -6.14 -19.18
N GLU A 143 6.21 -6.62 -18.95
CA GLU A 143 6.51 -8.05 -18.89
C GLU A 143 5.95 -8.71 -17.62
N ASN A 144 6.28 -8.22 -16.43
CA ASN A 144 5.78 -8.83 -15.19
C ASN A 144 4.26 -8.70 -15.06
N SER A 145 3.66 -7.60 -15.56
CA SER A 145 2.22 -7.40 -15.57
C SER A 145 1.49 -8.43 -16.45
N ARG A 146 2.02 -8.72 -17.65
CA ARG A 146 1.51 -9.81 -18.51
C ARG A 146 1.67 -11.17 -17.86
N ARG A 147 2.80 -11.44 -17.22
CA ARG A 147 3.05 -12.71 -16.53
C ARG A 147 2.09 -12.90 -15.35
N ALA A 148 1.83 -11.85 -14.57
CA ALA A 148 0.88 -11.90 -13.46
C ALA A 148 -0.56 -12.11 -13.95
N GLU A 149 -0.97 -11.45 -15.03
CA GLU A 149 -2.26 -11.71 -15.68
C GLU A 149 -2.37 -13.17 -16.14
N GLN A 150 -1.33 -13.72 -16.79
CA GLN A 150 -1.30 -15.12 -17.22
C GLN A 150 -1.35 -16.10 -16.05
N ALA A 151 -0.75 -15.75 -14.91
CA ALA A 151 -0.79 -16.53 -13.68
C ALA A 151 -2.15 -16.44 -12.94
N GLY A 152 -3.06 -15.57 -13.37
CA GLY A 152 -4.41 -15.48 -12.83
C GLY A 152 -4.66 -14.32 -11.87
N ALA A 153 -3.81 -13.28 -11.87
CA ALA A 153 -4.14 -12.00 -11.23
C ALA A 153 -5.50 -11.51 -11.73
N ASP A 154 -6.36 -11.00 -10.85
CA ASP A 154 -7.67 -10.47 -11.22
C ASP A 154 -7.65 -8.96 -11.49
N ILE A 155 -6.66 -8.26 -10.92
CA ILE A 155 -6.44 -6.82 -11.07
C ILE A 155 -4.93 -6.57 -11.04
N ILE A 156 -4.43 -5.69 -11.90
CA ILE A 156 -3.03 -5.22 -11.89
C ILE A 156 -2.96 -3.80 -11.32
N VAL A 157 -1.95 -3.51 -10.50
CA VAL A 157 -1.68 -2.15 -10.00
C VAL A 157 -0.43 -1.60 -10.69
N ALA A 158 -0.60 -0.50 -11.42
CA ALA A 158 0.48 0.27 -12.02
C ALA A 158 0.97 1.34 -11.02
N THR A 159 2.11 1.07 -10.40
CA THR A 159 2.73 1.92 -9.38
C THR A 159 3.74 2.90 -9.97
N GLY A 160 3.49 4.20 -9.82
CA GLY A 160 4.43 5.26 -10.18
C GLY A 160 5.42 5.63 -9.07
N PHE A 161 6.50 6.27 -9.47
CA PHE A 161 7.54 6.81 -8.57
C PHE A 161 7.03 7.94 -7.64
N ASP A 162 5.79 8.39 -7.83
CA ASP A 162 5.09 9.34 -6.96
C ASP A 162 4.57 8.71 -5.65
N GLU A 163 4.71 7.39 -5.45
CA GLU A 163 4.28 6.71 -4.24
C GLU A 163 5.13 7.08 -2.99
N GLY A 164 4.57 6.79 -1.80
CA GLY A 164 5.31 6.69 -0.55
C GLY A 164 5.68 5.25 -0.22
N GLY A 165 6.38 5.03 0.89
CA GLY A 165 6.91 3.72 1.25
C GLY A 165 8.13 3.33 0.40
N THR A 166 8.19 2.07 -0.01
CA THR A 166 9.20 1.59 -0.96
C THR A 166 8.87 2.08 -2.36
N LEU A 167 9.74 2.89 -2.94
CA LEU A 167 9.56 3.41 -4.30
C LEU A 167 10.08 2.44 -5.37
N PRO A 168 9.52 2.48 -6.59
CA PRO A 168 10.08 1.78 -7.74
C PRO A 168 11.55 2.16 -7.98
N GLY A 169 12.36 1.18 -8.37
CA GLY A 169 13.76 1.38 -8.76
C GLY A 169 13.91 2.17 -10.06
N THR A 170 12.96 2.03 -10.98
CA THR A 170 12.88 2.87 -12.19
C THR A 170 12.00 4.09 -11.90
N ALA A 171 12.56 5.29 -11.98
CA ALA A 171 11.90 6.54 -11.63
C ALA A 171 10.89 7.04 -12.70
N LEU A 172 9.91 6.21 -13.06
CA LEU A 172 8.78 6.58 -13.90
C LEU A 172 7.61 7.05 -13.04
N GLY A 173 7.16 8.29 -13.23
CA GLY A 173 5.99 8.83 -12.54
C GLY A 173 4.68 8.14 -12.96
N THR A 174 3.62 8.34 -12.18
CA THR A 174 2.30 7.73 -12.39
C THR A 174 1.74 8.06 -13.78
N PHE A 175 1.97 9.29 -14.27
CA PHE A 175 1.52 9.71 -15.60
C PHE A 175 2.09 8.85 -16.73
N THR A 176 3.31 8.33 -16.57
CA THR A 176 4.01 7.56 -17.60
C THR A 176 3.80 6.06 -17.45
N ILE A 177 3.86 5.54 -16.22
CA ILE A 177 3.76 4.09 -16.00
C ILE A 177 2.34 3.55 -16.21
N VAL A 178 1.30 4.32 -15.88
CA VAL A 178 -0.09 3.86 -15.99
C VAL A 178 -0.44 3.46 -17.42
N PRO A 179 -0.34 4.33 -18.45
CA PRO A 179 -0.69 3.94 -19.82
C PRO A 179 0.21 2.82 -20.33
N LEU A 180 1.50 2.81 -19.94
CA LEU A 180 2.44 1.75 -20.32
C LEU A 180 2.01 0.35 -19.85
N ILE A 181 1.46 0.24 -18.63
CA ILE A 181 0.96 -1.03 -18.09
C ILE A 181 -0.44 -1.34 -18.63
N VAL A 182 -1.31 -0.34 -18.80
CA VAL A 182 -2.64 -0.49 -19.40
C VAL A 182 -2.53 -1.11 -20.80
N ASP A 183 -1.63 -0.61 -21.65
CA ASP A 183 -1.45 -1.13 -23.01
C ASP A 183 -0.86 -2.56 -23.03
N ALA A 184 -0.21 -2.99 -21.93
CA ALA A 184 0.42 -4.29 -21.82
C ALA A 184 -0.54 -5.40 -21.37
N VAL A 185 -1.58 -5.07 -20.62
CA VAL A 185 -2.51 -6.00 -19.95
C VAL A 185 -3.83 -6.05 -20.73
N GLN A 186 -4.32 -7.25 -21.08
CA GLN A 186 -5.39 -7.38 -22.08
C GLN A 186 -6.75 -7.82 -21.51
N ARG A 187 -6.77 -8.51 -20.37
CA ARG A 187 -7.90 -9.28 -19.85
C ARG A 187 -8.40 -8.83 -18.50
N VAL A 188 -7.57 -8.14 -17.72
CA VAL A 188 -7.92 -7.66 -16.37
C VAL A 188 -7.81 -6.14 -16.26
N PRO A 189 -8.60 -5.48 -15.38
CA PRO A 189 -8.49 -4.05 -15.19
C PRO A 189 -7.17 -3.66 -14.52
N VAL A 190 -6.69 -2.47 -14.84
CA VAL A 190 -5.52 -1.85 -14.21
C VAL A 190 -5.97 -0.75 -13.26
N MET A 191 -5.43 -0.73 -12.04
CA MET A 191 -5.56 0.37 -11.09
C MET A 191 -4.27 1.19 -11.07
N ALA A 192 -4.37 2.49 -10.81
CA ALA A 192 -3.20 3.37 -10.68
C ALA A 192 -2.82 3.59 -9.22
N ALA A 193 -1.52 3.59 -8.93
CA ALA A 193 -0.95 3.92 -7.62
C ALA A 193 0.18 4.95 -7.74
N GLY A 194 0.33 5.78 -6.70
CA GLY A 194 1.38 6.80 -6.60
C GLY A 194 0.86 8.21 -6.91
N GLY A 195 1.01 9.14 -5.95
CA GLY A 195 0.66 10.56 -6.13
C GLY A 195 -0.84 10.92 -6.22
N ILE A 196 -1.75 9.95 -6.15
CA ILE A 196 -3.20 10.19 -6.28
C ILE A 196 -3.79 10.50 -4.89
N THR A 197 -4.21 11.74 -4.68
CA THR A 197 -4.67 12.22 -3.37
C THR A 197 -5.95 13.03 -3.42
N ASP A 198 -6.48 13.33 -4.61
CA ASP A 198 -7.71 14.09 -4.80
C ASP A 198 -8.44 13.68 -6.09
N ALA A 199 -9.58 14.34 -6.34
CA ALA A 199 -10.42 14.09 -7.51
C ALA A 199 -9.75 14.46 -8.86
N ARG A 200 -8.77 15.37 -8.87
CA ARG A 200 -8.03 15.71 -10.10
C ARG A 200 -7.10 14.57 -10.49
N GLY A 201 -6.35 14.05 -9.52
CA GLY A 201 -5.50 12.88 -9.71
C GLY A 201 -6.29 11.65 -10.14
N ALA A 202 -7.44 11.41 -9.49
CA ALA A 202 -8.32 10.30 -9.84
C ALA A 202 -8.84 10.40 -11.29
N ARG A 203 -9.27 11.60 -11.74
CA ARG A 203 -9.73 11.79 -13.13
C ARG A 203 -8.60 11.63 -14.14
N ALA A 204 -7.40 12.12 -13.79
CA ALA A 204 -6.24 12.01 -14.66
C ALA A 204 -5.87 10.56 -14.92
N VAL A 205 -5.81 9.71 -13.89
CA VAL A 205 -5.46 8.30 -14.09
C VAL A 205 -6.53 7.51 -14.84
N HIS A 206 -7.81 7.90 -14.71
CA HIS A 206 -8.86 7.33 -15.54
C HIS A 206 -8.68 7.68 -17.03
N ALA A 207 -8.31 8.94 -17.33
CA ALA A 207 -7.98 9.35 -18.69
C ALA A 207 -6.72 8.64 -19.26
N LEU A 208 -5.83 8.17 -18.39
CA LEU A 208 -4.68 7.33 -18.75
C LEU A 208 -5.03 5.84 -18.91
N GLY A 209 -6.30 5.47 -18.74
CA GLY A 209 -6.81 4.11 -18.94
C GLY A 209 -6.92 3.25 -17.69
N ALA A 210 -6.59 3.77 -16.50
CA ALA A 210 -6.84 3.05 -15.25
C ALA A 210 -8.35 2.97 -14.95
N GLU A 211 -8.80 1.83 -14.44
CA GLU A 211 -10.19 1.59 -14.05
C GLU A 211 -10.42 1.73 -12.54
N GLY A 212 -9.40 2.14 -11.78
CA GLY A 212 -9.53 2.39 -10.35
C GLY A 212 -8.30 3.04 -9.74
N VAL A 213 -8.45 3.47 -8.49
CA VAL A 213 -7.40 4.15 -7.71
C VAL A 213 -6.95 3.28 -6.55
N PHE A 214 -5.64 3.06 -6.44
CA PHE A 214 -4.99 2.41 -5.32
C PHE A 214 -4.15 3.44 -4.57
N SER A 215 -4.57 3.84 -3.37
CA SER A 215 -4.00 5.00 -2.66
C SER A 215 -3.67 4.72 -1.21
N GLY A 216 -2.58 5.31 -0.73
CA GLY A 216 -2.09 5.18 0.64
C GLY A 216 -2.09 6.50 1.40
N SER A 217 -1.22 7.44 1.01
CA SER A 217 -0.93 8.64 1.81
C SER A 217 -2.15 9.51 2.15
N VAL A 218 -3.14 9.60 1.24
CA VAL A 218 -4.38 10.34 1.49
C VAL A 218 -5.22 9.77 2.64
N PHE A 219 -5.12 8.46 2.90
CA PHE A 219 -5.83 7.82 4.01
C PHE A 219 -5.13 8.01 5.36
N ILE A 220 -3.84 8.39 5.39
CA ILE A 220 -3.09 8.59 6.63
C ILE A 220 -3.66 9.77 7.43
N SER A 221 -4.03 10.84 6.74
CA SER A 221 -4.59 12.07 7.33
C SER A 221 -6.12 12.02 7.45
N THR A 222 -6.69 10.84 7.68
CA THR A 222 -8.13 10.69 7.94
C THR A 222 -8.46 10.68 9.44
N ILE A 223 -9.71 10.95 9.80
CA ILE A 223 -10.21 10.90 11.18
C ILE A 223 -10.13 9.47 11.75
N GLU A 224 -10.38 8.47 10.90
CA GLU A 224 -10.42 7.05 11.25
C GLU A 224 -9.03 6.42 11.35
N SER A 225 -8.03 7.02 10.69
CA SER A 225 -6.63 6.64 10.82
C SER A 225 -6.13 6.82 12.26
N ARG A 226 -5.47 5.78 12.78
CA ARG A 226 -4.85 5.74 14.12
C ARG A 226 -3.56 6.55 14.27
N VAL A 227 -3.09 7.16 13.18
CA VAL A 227 -1.89 8.01 13.18
C VAL A 227 -2.13 9.21 14.10
N PRO A 228 -1.15 9.64 14.93
CA PRO A 228 -1.32 10.80 15.79
C PRO A 228 -1.63 12.08 15.00
N ASP A 229 -2.52 12.93 15.52
CA ASP A 229 -2.90 14.17 14.85
C ASP A 229 -1.71 15.12 14.62
N SER A 230 -0.69 15.06 15.48
CA SER A 230 0.57 15.79 15.28
C SER A 230 1.34 15.35 14.03
N VAL A 231 1.26 14.07 13.66
CA VAL A 231 1.85 13.53 12.43
C VAL A 231 0.97 13.89 11.22
N LYS A 232 -0.36 13.76 11.34
CA LYS A 232 -1.30 14.16 10.30
C LYS A 232 -1.16 15.64 9.94
N ALA A 233 -1.01 16.51 10.95
CA ALA A 233 -0.79 17.94 10.76
C ALA A 233 0.50 18.24 10.00
N LYS A 234 1.60 17.50 10.24
CA LYS A 234 2.83 17.62 9.44
C LYS A 234 2.62 17.26 7.97
N ILE A 235 1.80 16.24 7.68
CA ILE A 235 1.47 15.85 6.30
C ILE A 235 0.67 16.95 5.62
N VAL A 236 -0.36 17.49 6.29
CA VAL A 236 -1.22 18.58 5.77
C VAL A 236 -0.42 19.87 5.52
N ALA A 237 0.57 20.15 6.35
CA ALA A 237 1.39 21.35 6.24
C ALA A 237 2.51 21.27 5.17
N ALA A 238 2.76 20.09 4.61
CA ALA A 238 3.86 19.84 3.68
C ALA A 238 3.36 19.56 2.25
N ASN A 239 4.26 19.65 1.28
CA ASN A 239 4.00 19.24 -0.09
C ASN A 239 5.16 18.40 -0.66
N GLY A 240 5.05 17.97 -1.91
CA GLY A 240 6.05 17.12 -2.57
C GLY A 240 7.45 17.72 -2.64
N LEU A 241 7.59 19.05 -2.64
CA LEU A 241 8.88 19.75 -2.68
C LEU A 241 9.66 19.65 -1.35
N ASP A 242 8.97 19.40 -0.25
CA ASP A 242 9.58 19.28 1.07
C ASP A 242 10.21 17.90 1.30
N LEU A 243 9.90 16.91 0.46
CA LEU A 243 10.26 15.52 0.71
C LEU A 243 11.77 15.25 0.58
N ARG A 244 12.28 14.44 1.50
CA ARG A 244 13.65 13.93 1.53
C ARG A 244 13.69 12.59 0.81
N LEU A 245 14.23 12.58 -0.41
CA LEU A 245 14.46 11.38 -1.22
C LEU A 245 15.89 10.87 -1.00
N PHE A 246 16.04 9.58 -0.70
CA PHE A 246 17.33 8.94 -0.52
C PHE A 246 17.28 7.49 -1.04
N ARG A 247 18.44 6.99 -1.49
CA ARG A 247 18.64 5.58 -1.84
C ARG A 247 18.63 4.72 -0.58
N THR A 248 18.09 3.51 -0.67
CA THR A 248 18.13 2.50 0.40
C THR A 248 17.79 1.14 -0.19
N LEU A 249 17.68 0.09 0.61
CA LEU A 249 17.16 -1.19 0.14
C LEU A 249 15.61 -1.19 0.11
N PRO A 250 14.97 -1.71 -0.95
CA PRO A 250 15.59 -2.25 -2.16
C PRO A 250 16.15 -1.15 -3.08
N ASP A 251 15.45 0.00 -3.20
CA ASP A 251 15.81 1.06 -4.14
C ASP A 251 15.83 2.47 -3.56
N TYR A 252 14.65 3.01 -3.25
CA TYR A 252 14.47 4.38 -2.76
C TYR A 252 13.36 4.45 -1.72
N TYR A 253 13.51 5.40 -0.81
CA TYR A 253 12.44 5.86 0.07
C TYR A 253 12.37 7.39 0.01
N ARG A 254 11.18 7.92 0.30
CA ARG A 254 11.01 9.35 0.59
C ARG A 254 10.26 9.56 1.88
N ALA A 255 10.57 10.65 2.58
CA ALA A 255 9.92 11.01 3.82
C ALA A 255 9.80 12.53 3.98
N LEU A 256 8.91 12.96 4.89
CA LEU A 256 8.90 14.34 5.38
C LEU A 256 10.25 14.72 6.00
N PRO A 257 10.56 16.04 6.10
CA PRO A 257 11.72 16.53 6.85
C PRO A 257 11.73 16.03 8.31
N GLY A 258 12.92 15.72 8.80
CA GLY A 258 13.16 15.20 10.14
C GLY A 258 14.63 14.83 10.31
N LYS A 259 15.12 14.75 11.55
CA LYS A 259 16.54 14.51 11.83
C LYS A 259 17.06 13.23 11.15
N LEU A 260 16.31 12.14 11.22
CA LEU A 260 16.70 10.88 10.57
C LEU A 260 16.68 11.01 9.05
N SER A 261 15.62 11.56 8.45
CA SER A 261 15.52 11.68 6.99
C SER A 261 16.56 12.64 6.40
N ASP A 262 16.87 13.74 7.10
CA ASP A 262 17.96 14.65 6.73
C ASP A 262 19.34 13.96 6.82
N THR A 263 19.55 13.14 7.84
CA THR A 263 20.77 12.32 7.99
C THR A 263 20.91 11.32 6.85
N LEU A 264 19.83 10.61 6.49
CA LEU A 264 19.84 9.65 5.39
C LEU A 264 20.15 10.31 4.04
N VAL A 265 19.61 11.50 3.77
CA VAL A 265 19.96 12.29 2.57
C VAL A 265 21.43 12.70 2.58
N ALA A 266 21.96 13.12 3.74
CA ALA A 266 23.38 13.47 3.86
C ALA A 266 24.30 12.27 3.64
N MET A 267 23.96 11.11 4.23
CA MET A 267 24.68 9.84 4.00
C MET A 267 24.66 9.42 2.54
N ASP A 268 23.49 9.51 1.89
CA ASP A 268 23.35 9.15 0.47
C ASP A 268 24.22 10.06 -0.43
N ARG A 269 24.21 11.37 -0.18
CA ARG A 269 25.08 12.34 -0.87
C ARG A 269 26.57 12.12 -0.61
N ALA A 270 26.93 11.62 0.57
CA ALA A 270 28.29 11.25 0.91
C ALA A 270 28.73 9.91 0.28
N GLY A 271 27.85 9.23 -0.46
CA GLY A 271 28.17 8.00 -1.17
C GLY A 271 28.01 6.73 -0.33
N ALA A 272 27.28 6.78 0.80
CA ALA A 272 26.95 5.59 1.57
C ALA A 272 26.23 4.53 0.69
N SER A 273 26.49 3.26 0.98
CA SER A 273 25.84 2.14 0.32
C SER A 273 24.36 2.05 0.71
N ARG A 274 23.53 1.41 -0.13
CA ARG A 274 22.12 1.12 0.18
C ARG A 274 21.96 0.31 1.47
N ALA A 275 22.91 -0.57 1.79
CA ALA A 275 22.88 -1.39 3.00
C ALA A 275 23.12 -0.54 4.27
N GLU A 276 24.09 0.37 4.25
CA GLU A 276 24.32 1.32 5.34
C GLU A 276 23.11 2.23 5.56
N LEU A 277 22.51 2.72 4.47
CA LEU A 277 21.29 3.53 4.51
C LEU A 277 20.09 2.72 5.05
N ALA A 278 19.94 1.45 4.67
CA ALA A 278 18.88 0.57 5.17
C ALA A 278 19.03 0.28 6.67
N GLN A 279 20.26 0.05 7.12
CA GLN A 279 20.58 -0.14 8.53
C GLN A 279 20.25 1.12 9.34
N ALA A 280 20.68 2.29 8.88
CA ALA A 280 20.40 3.57 9.54
C ALA A 280 18.90 3.92 9.54
N MET A 281 18.19 3.62 8.46
CA MET A 281 16.74 3.85 8.32
C MET A 281 15.93 2.98 9.30
N GLY A 282 16.44 1.80 9.67
CA GLY A 282 15.78 0.92 10.63
C GLY A 282 14.48 0.26 10.13
N GLY A 283 14.24 0.25 8.81
CA GLY A 283 13.12 -0.46 8.18
C GLY A 283 11.76 -0.16 8.81
N LEU A 284 10.99 -1.21 9.11
CA LEU A 284 9.66 -1.10 9.72
C LEU A 284 9.70 -0.50 11.13
N ARG A 285 10.79 -0.64 11.90
CA ARG A 285 10.93 0.03 13.20
C ARG A 285 10.96 1.54 13.02
N GLY A 286 11.77 2.05 12.09
CA GLY A 286 11.85 3.49 11.82
C GLY A 286 10.52 4.08 11.36
N MET A 287 9.76 3.32 10.57
CA MET A 287 8.40 3.73 10.15
C MET A 287 7.44 3.79 11.35
N ARG A 288 7.46 2.80 12.25
CA ARG A 288 6.66 2.80 13.47
C ARG A 288 6.97 4.02 14.35
N LEU A 289 8.24 4.28 14.60
CA LEU A 289 8.69 5.42 15.41
C LEU A 289 8.22 6.75 14.81
N GLY A 290 8.41 6.95 13.50
CA GLY A 290 8.06 8.22 12.85
C GLY A 290 6.56 8.42 12.68
N MET A 291 5.86 7.40 12.16
CA MET A 291 4.46 7.54 11.77
C MET A 291 3.47 7.23 12.89
N LEU A 292 3.72 6.24 13.73
CA LEU A 292 2.78 5.82 14.78
C LEU A 292 3.10 6.47 16.12
N GLU A 293 4.37 6.69 16.42
CA GLU A 293 4.83 7.26 17.70
C GLU A 293 5.22 8.75 17.58
N GLY A 294 5.27 9.31 16.36
CA GLY A 294 5.57 10.72 16.11
C GLY A 294 7.03 11.14 16.35
N ASN A 295 7.92 10.18 16.62
CA ASN A 295 9.33 10.41 16.85
C ASN A 295 10.09 10.49 15.50
N THR A 296 10.25 11.70 14.98
CA THR A 296 11.01 11.98 13.75
C THR A 296 12.53 12.08 13.96
N ASP A 297 13.00 11.94 15.20
CA ASP A 297 14.43 11.96 15.50
C ASP A 297 15.08 10.60 15.21
N GLU A 298 14.35 9.53 15.52
CA GLU A 298 14.77 8.14 15.28
C GLU A 298 13.91 7.40 14.24
N GLY A 299 12.87 8.06 13.73
CA GLY A 299 11.93 7.51 12.78
C GLY A 299 11.69 8.43 11.58
N TYR A 300 10.93 7.93 10.61
CA TYR A 300 10.63 8.66 9.38
C TYR A 300 9.15 8.57 9.02
N ILE A 301 8.61 9.64 8.44
CA ILE A 301 7.22 9.72 7.96
C ILE A 301 7.25 9.64 6.43
N SER A 302 7.12 8.43 5.90
CA SER A 302 7.08 8.17 4.46
C SER A 302 5.71 8.42 3.83
N VAL A 303 5.67 9.26 2.80
CA VAL A 303 4.45 9.66 2.08
C VAL A 303 4.76 9.92 0.62
N GLY A 304 3.74 9.84 -0.25
CA GLY A 304 3.90 10.08 -1.68
C GLY A 304 4.06 11.55 -2.04
N ALA A 305 4.45 11.83 -3.29
CA ALA A 305 4.68 13.19 -3.79
C ALA A 305 3.41 14.06 -3.79
N GLY A 306 2.24 13.42 -3.90
CA GLY A 306 0.93 14.08 -4.03
C GLY A 306 0.36 14.67 -2.73
N ILE A 307 1.08 14.63 -1.60
CA ILE A 307 0.55 15.10 -0.30
C ILE A 307 0.14 16.58 -0.29
N GLY A 308 0.66 17.40 -1.20
CA GLY A 308 0.31 18.82 -1.28
C GLY A 308 -1.16 19.10 -1.62
N ASN A 309 -1.93 18.10 -2.05
CA ASN A 309 -3.38 18.22 -2.26
C ASN A 309 -4.21 17.81 -1.04
N ILE A 310 -3.57 17.35 0.04
CA ILE A 310 -4.23 16.99 1.31
C ILE A 310 -4.28 18.25 2.18
N HIS A 311 -5.37 19.02 2.06
CA HIS A 311 -5.47 20.33 2.71
C HIS A 311 -6.02 20.32 4.15
N ALA A 312 -6.57 19.19 4.59
CA ALA A 312 -7.14 19.05 5.93
C ALA A 312 -7.18 17.58 6.35
N ILE A 313 -7.35 17.36 7.66
CA ILE A 313 -7.76 16.06 8.18
C ILE A 313 -9.26 15.90 7.89
N THR A 314 -9.63 14.88 7.12
CA THR A 314 -11.03 14.63 6.74
C THR A 314 -11.47 13.19 7.03
N SER A 315 -12.74 12.85 6.81
CA SER A 315 -13.24 11.48 6.94
C SER A 315 -12.76 10.58 5.79
N VAL A 316 -12.64 9.28 6.06
CA VAL A 316 -12.43 8.26 5.02
C VAL A 316 -13.52 8.33 3.94
N ALA A 317 -14.78 8.58 4.34
CA ALA A 317 -15.89 8.69 3.40
C ALA A 317 -15.69 9.81 2.38
N GLU A 318 -15.20 10.98 2.81
CA GLU A 318 -14.89 12.08 1.92
C GLU A 318 -13.75 11.74 0.96
N VAL A 319 -12.66 11.15 1.46
CA VAL A 319 -11.54 10.69 0.62
C VAL A 319 -12.01 9.70 -0.44
N VAL A 320 -12.77 8.67 -0.05
CA VAL A 320 -13.28 7.66 -0.98
C VAL A 320 -14.19 8.29 -2.03
N ASN A 321 -15.06 9.24 -1.64
CA ASN A 321 -15.91 9.97 -2.58
C ASN A 321 -15.11 10.80 -3.58
N GLN A 322 -14.04 11.47 -3.14
CA GLN A 322 -13.19 12.27 -4.02
C GLN A 322 -12.44 11.39 -5.04
N LEU A 323 -12.07 10.17 -4.68
CA LEU A 323 -11.29 9.27 -5.54
C LEU A 323 -12.14 8.39 -6.47
N ALA A 324 -13.46 8.32 -6.26
CA ALA A 324 -14.37 7.40 -6.96
C ALA A 324 -14.93 7.94 -8.29
N VAL A 325 -14.16 8.78 -8.97
CA VAL A 325 -14.57 9.47 -10.21
C VAL A 325 -14.85 8.57 -11.39
#